data_AF-A0A928KIJ9-F1
#
_entry.id   AF-A0A928KIJ9-F1
#
_cell.length_a   1.000
_cell.length_b   1.000
_cell.length_c   1.000
_cell.angle_alpha   90.00
_cell.angle_beta   90.00
_cell.angle_gamma   90.00
#
_symmetry.space_group_name_H-M   'P 1'
#
loop_
_entity.id
_entity.type
_entity.pdbx_description
1 polymer ?
#
loop_
_entity_poly.entity_id
_entity_poly.type
_entity_poly.pdbx_seq_one_letter_code
_entity_poly.pdbx_strand_id
1 'polypeptide(L)'
;MKKLKGFIKKHKVLTTMISIILVGAIAATAIFASRSGNSGQSYSFIRTTTLQKGTLEDSISATGTVSSAKTSKVTTNLNYTVKSVNVSVGDEVKEGDTIITLDTSELESQIEKEENNLAKTKASAQTQYDSALTAYNTAKEKLSSYASTLSDAKTAYTKAKTPYDKAVSSLKSYQNAYDKALANYNTAGANYVKALASYNSAVSGYKSGSVSKSKLQSAAKAYMTAVQNYLGGCAVGNVDISDSASATQQNTNAMSGESATSSSSVSVTKTANDICQEVVANVRTLTGKTLSVPSGSNTLYKLATKAKALRNAKTACNFATLESAYTSAKSAYEQAKSSAEQYENEVTQAKSQLSQAKEALSNASSSDTLDELKSQLSECQLKAEQDGTVTALSATVGSTCNMESAATIQDLSALQVDITIAEADINNAKLGQACHITSDASDETLDGTLTQIDPTSDNGSFGATVKITSATSSLHIGMNASVDIIVSSSEDVYQVPIDAVGDDNGTSFVYRKISGEGTDMQFEKINVTTGDSNDYYIEISSDELAEGDVIRSSADLSEGVDTVSADSKDNESSGGLFASLFGGMNSNRGGDMHGNGGSPPDFNNNSGSSSSGGDMPSPPSGGNGGGQNG
;
A
#
# COMPACT_ATOMS: atom_id res chain seq x y z
N MET A 1 25.28 -53.21 79.73
CA MET A 1 24.26 -54.21 80.10
C MET A 1 24.12 -54.38 81.63
N LYS A 2 23.52 -53.42 82.34
CA LYS A 2 23.13 -53.59 83.76
C LYS A 2 21.69 -54.10 83.95
N LYS A 3 21.03 -54.56 82.87
CA LYS A 3 19.69 -55.17 82.89
C LYS A 3 19.64 -56.59 82.29
N LEU A 4 20.74 -57.34 82.33
CA LEU A 4 20.78 -58.77 81.94
C LEU A 4 21.16 -59.70 83.11
N LYS A 5 21.21 -59.19 84.35
CA LYS A 5 21.61 -59.96 85.55
C LYS A 5 20.43 -60.43 86.42
N GLY A 6 19.20 -60.00 86.13
CA GLY A 6 18.00 -60.37 86.92
C GLY A 6 17.32 -61.68 86.50
N PHE A 7 17.35 -62.01 85.21
CA PHE A 7 16.62 -63.15 84.65
C PHE A 7 17.30 -64.51 84.92
N ILE A 8 18.63 -64.51 85.09
CA ILE A 8 19.47 -65.72 85.21
C ILE A 8 19.49 -66.32 86.64
N LYS A 9 18.94 -65.63 87.65
CA LYS A 9 18.87 -66.17 89.03
C LYS A 9 17.64 -67.04 89.33
N LYS A 10 16.61 -67.08 88.47
CA LYS A 10 15.38 -67.86 88.73
C LYS A 10 15.22 -69.17 87.93
N HIS A 11 16.02 -69.44 86.89
CA HIS A 11 15.84 -70.63 86.03
C HIS A 11 17.15 -71.38 85.71
N LYS A 12 17.95 -71.73 86.72
CA LYS A 12 19.25 -72.42 86.55
C LYS A 12 19.16 -73.87 86.03
N VAL A 13 17.98 -74.49 86.03
CA VAL A 13 17.76 -75.85 85.50
C VAL A 13 17.37 -75.83 84.01
N LEU A 14 16.73 -74.75 83.53
CA LEU A 14 16.25 -74.63 82.15
C LEU A 14 17.39 -74.28 81.17
N THR A 15 18.37 -73.48 81.59
CA THR A 15 19.52 -73.11 80.75
C THR A 15 20.56 -74.22 80.61
N THR A 16 20.62 -75.17 81.54
CA THR A 16 21.52 -76.34 81.47
C THR A 16 20.94 -77.48 80.62
N MET A 17 19.61 -77.55 80.48
CA MET A 17 18.90 -78.50 79.58
C MET A 17 19.00 -78.08 78.11
N ILE A 18 18.92 -76.78 77.82
CA ILE A 18 18.97 -76.24 76.45
C ILE A 18 20.38 -76.35 75.84
N SER A 19 21.45 -76.35 76.64
CA SER A 19 22.82 -76.59 76.15
C SER A 19 23.16 -78.06 75.91
N ILE A 20 22.42 -79.01 76.51
CA ILE A 20 22.63 -80.46 76.33
C ILE A 20 21.79 -80.99 75.16
N ILE A 21 20.61 -80.41 74.89
CA ILE A 21 19.77 -80.76 73.74
C ILE A 21 20.37 -80.23 72.41
N LEU A 22 21.09 -79.10 72.43
CA LEU A 22 21.70 -78.53 71.22
C LEU A 22 23.00 -79.23 70.77
N VAL A 23 23.62 -80.05 71.63
CA VAL A 23 24.84 -80.81 71.32
C VAL A 23 24.54 -82.29 71.04
N GLY A 24 23.36 -82.79 71.41
CA GLY A 24 22.88 -84.14 71.05
C GLY A 24 22.22 -84.27 69.66
N ALA A 25 21.76 -83.16 69.07
CA ALA A 25 21.06 -83.16 67.78
C ALA A 25 22.00 -83.19 66.54
N ILE A 26 23.33 -83.09 66.73
CA ILE A 26 24.29 -83.00 65.62
C ILE A 26 25.06 -84.33 65.39
N ALA A 27 24.87 -85.35 66.23
CA ALA A 27 25.63 -86.61 66.17
C ALA A 27 24.82 -87.88 65.82
N ALA A 28 23.54 -87.76 65.45
CA ALA A 28 22.67 -88.92 65.15
C ALA A 28 22.11 -88.96 63.71
N THR A 29 22.73 -88.22 62.77
CA THR A 29 22.37 -88.22 61.34
C THR A 29 23.26 -89.12 60.46
N ALA A 30 24.10 -89.99 61.05
CA ALA A 30 25.09 -90.74 60.27
C ALA A 30 24.92 -92.27 60.20
N ILE A 31 23.99 -92.92 60.94
CA ILE A 31 23.87 -94.39 60.88
C ILE A 31 22.43 -94.87 61.11
N PHE A 32 21.56 -94.75 60.10
CA PHE A 32 20.48 -95.73 59.85
C PHE A 32 19.93 -95.61 58.42
N ALA A 33 20.81 -95.73 57.43
CA ALA A 33 20.41 -96.12 56.09
C ALA A 33 20.35 -97.65 56.03
N SER A 34 19.14 -98.22 56.07
CA SER A 34 18.68 -99.37 55.26
C SER A 34 17.59 -100.20 55.96
N ARG A 35 16.33 -99.89 55.63
CA ARG A 35 15.21 -100.79 55.23
C ARG A 35 13.87 -100.36 55.82
N SER A 36 13.05 -99.71 55.00
CA SER A 36 11.69 -100.14 54.61
C SER A 36 11.01 -98.97 53.89
N GLY A 37 10.53 -99.19 52.67
CA GLY A 37 10.15 -98.12 51.73
C GLY A 37 8.79 -97.46 52.00
N ASN A 38 8.58 -96.29 51.40
CA ASN A 38 7.30 -95.89 50.80
C ASN A 38 7.45 -94.65 49.88
N SER A 39 7.02 -94.82 48.62
CA SER A 39 6.62 -93.83 47.58
C SER A 39 6.96 -92.34 47.73
N GLY A 40 7.76 -91.79 46.80
CA GLY A 40 7.69 -90.37 46.44
C GLY A 40 6.35 -90.08 45.75
N GLN A 41 5.65 -89.05 46.20
CA GLN A 41 4.35 -88.65 45.68
C GLN A 41 4.53 -87.37 44.85
N SER A 42 4.24 -87.44 43.55
CA SER A 42 4.00 -86.26 42.71
C SER A 42 2.63 -85.68 43.09
N TYR A 43 2.51 -84.36 43.22
CA TYR A 43 1.22 -83.71 43.47
C TYR A 43 0.78 -83.02 42.18
N SER A 44 -0.33 -83.49 41.63
CA SER A 44 -1.02 -82.82 40.53
C SER A 44 -2.17 -81.99 41.09
N PHE A 45 -2.47 -80.84 40.48
CA PHE A 45 -3.63 -80.03 40.85
C PHE A 45 -4.27 -79.40 39.63
N ILE A 46 -5.57 -79.13 39.73
CA ILE A 46 -6.30 -78.43 38.69
C ILE A 46 -6.12 -76.92 38.90
N ARG A 47 -5.66 -76.19 37.88
CA ARG A 47 -5.55 -74.73 37.89
C ARG A 47 -6.94 -74.12 38.03
N THR A 48 -7.07 -73.22 38.99
CA THR A 48 -8.32 -72.52 39.27
C THR A 48 -8.06 -71.03 39.45
N THR A 49 -9.03 -70.21 39.04
CA THR A 49 -9.10 -68.79 39.38
C THR A 49 -10.21 -68.55 40.39
N THR A 50 -10.06 -67.56 41.26
CA THR A 50 -11.15 -67.14 42.15
C THR A 50 -11.94 -66.05 41.46
N LEU A 51 -13.25 -66.21 41.40
CA LEU A 51 -14.13 -65.25 40.77
C LEU A 51 -14.17 -63.97 41.60
N GLN A 52 -13.66 -62.88 41.03
CA GLN A 52 -13.62 -61.57 41.64
C GLN A 52 -14.11 -60.54 40.65
N LYS A 53 -14.74 -59.49 41.16
CA LYS A 53 -15.10 -58.35 40.33
C LYS A 53 -13.86 -57.54 40.00
N GLY A 54 -13.77 -57.08 38.77
CA GLY A 54 -12.74 -56.14 38.35
C GLY A 54 -13.23 -55.30 37.19
N THR A 55 -12.36 -54.42 36.72
CA THR A 55 -12.57 -53.68 35.48
C THR A 55 -11.98 -54.48 34.33
N LEU A 56 -12.77 -54.64 33.26
CA LEU A 56 -12.32 -55.25 32.00
C LEU A 56 -12.36 -54.16 30.93
N GLU A 57 -11.21 -53.93 30.29
CA GLU A 57 -11.06 -52.93 29.23
C GLU A 57 -10.60 -53.58 27.93
N ASP A 58 -11.25 -53.21 26.84
CA ASP A 58 -10.82 -53.46 25.48
C ASP A 58 -10.20 -52.16 24.94
N SER A 59 -8.99 -52.26 24.41
CA SER A 59 -8.21 -51.11 24.01
C SER A 59 -7.50 -51.32 22.68
N ILE A 60 -7.30 -50.21 21.97
CA ILE A 60 -6.46 -50.16 20.79
C ILE A 60 -5.11 -49.63 21.23
N SER A 61 -4.08 -50.46 21.16
CA SER A 61 -2.71 -50.05 21.43
C SER A 61 -2.09 -49.37 20.21
N ALA A 62 -1.63 -48.13 20.40
CA ALA A 62 -0.89 -47.37 19.42
C ALA A 62 0.44 -46.90 20.02
N THR A 63 1.41 -46.61 19.17
CA THR A 63 2.67 -45.98 19.59
C THR A 63 2.84 -44.64 18.89
N GLY A 64 3.50 -43.72 19.58
CA GLY A 64 3.67 -42.37 19.11
C GLY A 64 4.82 -41.65 19.77
N THR A 65 4.93 -40.37 19.46
CA THR A 65 5.92 -39.47 20.04
C THR A 65 5.24 -38.36 20.83
N VAL A 66 5.79 -38.06 22.01
CA VAL A 66 5.34 -36.94 22.83
C VAL A 66 5.74 -35.64 22.15
N SER A 67 4.78 -34.73 21.97
CA SER A 67 4.99 -33.42 21.36
C SER A 67 4.32 -32.32 22.21
N SER A 68 4.60 -31.06 21.89
CA SER A 68 3.89 -29.93 22.49
C SER A 68 2.72 -29.54 21.61
N ALA A 69 1.57 -29.31 22.23
CA ALA A 69 0.40 -28.76 21.56
C ALA A 69 0.62 -27.33 21.03
N LYS A 70 1.65 -26.60 21.52
CA LYS A 70 1.99 -25.25 21.07
C LYS A 70 3.48 -25.13 20.76
N THR A 71 3.79 -25.07 19.47
CA THR A 71 5.16 -24.85 18.97
C THR A 71 5.21 -23.57 18.13
N SER A 72 6.15 -22.68 18.43
CA SER A 72 6.48 -21.52 17.60
C SER A 72 7.94 -21.62 17.15
N LYS A 73 8.17 -21.23 15.89
CA LYS A 73 9.51 -21.17 15.30
C LYS A 73 9.89 -19.71 15.09
N VAL A 74 11.04 -19.33 15.63
CA VAL A 74 11.63 -18.02 15.37
C VAL A 74 12.35 -18.09 14.03
N THR A 75 11.87 -17.34 13.05
CA THR A 75 12.37 -17.37 11.67
C THR A 75 12.66 -15.97 11.14
N THR A 76 13.44 -15.87 10.06
CA THR A 76 13.68 -14.61 9.36
C THR A 76 13.82 -14.84 7.86
N ASN A 77 13.35 -13.87 7.07
CA ASN A 77 13.59 -13.79 5.62
C ASN A 77 14.76 -12.85 5.28
N LEU A 78 15.35 -12.18 6.28
CA LEU A 78 16.44 -11.22 6.08
C LEU A 78 17.78 -11.95 6.02
N ASN A 79 18.66 -11.55 5.10
CA ASN A 79 19.97 -12.19 4.92
C ASN A 79 21.10 -11.43 5.66
N TYR A 80 21.00 -11.31 6.99
CA TYR A 80 22.03 -10.68 7.82
C TYR A 80 22.76 -11.69 8.71
N THR A 81 23.96 -11.33 9.19
CA THR A 81 24.72 -12.16 10.12
C THR A 81 24.18 -12.04 11.54
N VAL A 82 24.28 -13.11 12.32
CA VAL A 82 23.92 -13.11 13.74
C VAL A 82 24.95 -12.34 14.54
N LYS A 83 24.54 -11.26 15.21
CA LYS A 83 25.38 -10.46 16.11
C LYS A 83 25.41 -11.04 17.52
N SER A 84 24.24 -11.41 18.04
CA SER A 84 24.12 -12.06 19.34
C SER A 84 22.96 -13.04 19.37
N VAL A 85 23.12 -14.07 20.20
CA VAL A 85 22.05 -14.99 20.61
C VAL A 85 21.90 -14.81 22.12
N ASN A 86 20.71 -14.48 22.57
CA ASN A 86 20.47 -14.04 23.95
C ASN A 86 19.89 -15.15 24.85
N VAL A 87 19.64 -16.34 24.29
CA VAL A 87 19.04 -17.49 24.97
C VAL A 87 19.81 -18.77 24.67
N SER A 88 19.63 -19.77 25.51
CA SER A 88 20.16 -21.12 25.36
C SER A 88 19.03 -22.15 25.34
N VAL A 89 19.32 -23.36 24.84
CA VAL A 89 18.37 -24.48 24.92
C VAL A 89 18.08 -24.78 26.39
N GLY A 90 16.79 -24.84 26.74
CA GLY A 90 16.29 -25.01 28.10
C GLY A 90 15.83 -23.73 28.80
N ASP A 91 16.11 -22.54 28.24
CA ASP A 91 15.66 -21.28 28.83
C ASP A 91 14.15 -21.07 28.63
N GLU A 92 13.48 -20.57 29.67
CA GLU A 92 12.11 -20.05 29.56
C GLU A 92 12.12 -18.63 28.98
N VAL A 93 11.26 -18.40 28.00
CA VAL A 93 11.10 -17.11 27.32
C VAL A 93 9.63 -16.73 27.31
N LYS A 94 9.38 -15.42 27.33
CA LYS A 94 8.05 -14.84 27.19
C LYS A 94 7.86 -14.27 25.80
N GLU A 95 6.60 -14.16 25.39
CA GLU A 95 6.22 -13.47 24.17
C GLU A 95 6.86 -12.06 24.13
N GLY A 96 7.55 -11.77 23.03
CA GLY A 96 8.27 -10.53 22.80
C GLY A 96 9.74 -10.51 23.24
N ASP A 97 10.22 -11.53 23.95
CA ASP A 97 11.63 -11.62 24.34
C ASP A 97 12.53 -11.74 23.09
N THR A 98 13.60 -10.94 23.03
CA THR A 98 14.55 -10.96 21.91
C THR A 98 15.47 -12.18 22.02
N ILE A 99 15.30 -13.13 21.12
CA ILE A 99 16.07 -14.38 21.05
C ILE A 99 17.38 -14.17 20.32
N ILE A 100 17.33 -13.51 19.15
CA ILE A 100 18.49 -13.28 18.28
C ILE A 100 18.50 -11.83 17.82
N THR A 101 19.68 -11.23 17.81
CA THR A 101 19.92 -9.90 17.23
C THR A 101 20.82 -10.05 16.02
N LEU A 102 20.38 -9.55 14.87
CA LEU A 102 21.18 -9.52 13.64
C LEU A 102 22.14 -8.31 13.63
N ASP A 103 23.20 -8.37 12.83
CA ASP A 103 24.13 -7.24 12.64
C ASP A 103 23.50 -6.16 11.76
N THR A 104 23.15 -5.04 12.41
CA THR A 104 22.46 -3.90 11.81
C THR A 104 23.42 -2.83 11.28
N SER A 105 24.74 -2.99 11.43
CA SER A 105 25.70 -1.90 11.20
C SER A 105 25.61 -1.29 9.79
N GLU A 106 25.45 -2.14 8.77
CA GLU A 106 25.28 -1.69 7.38
C GLU A 106 23.90 -1.04 7.15
N LEU A 107 22.85 -1.61 7.74
CA LEU A 107 21.49 -1.09 7.62
C LEU A 107 21.35 0.28 8.29
N GLU A 108 21.93 0.46 9.47
CA GLU A 108 22.01 1.73 10.19
C GLU A 108 22.79 2.79 9.38
N SER A 109 23.91 2.41 8.77
CA SER A 109 24.68 3.28 7.87
C SER A 109 23.87 3.71 6.64
N GLN A 110 23.09 2.80 6.05
CA GLN A 110 22.20 3.11 4.94
C GLN A 110 21.05 4.04 5.35
N ILE A 111 20.44 3.80 6.52
CA ILE A 111 19.41 4.68 7.10
C ILE A 111 19.99 6.09 7.31
N GLU A 112 21.15 6.21 7.95
CA GLU A 112 21.78 7.52 8.18
C GLU A 112 22.07 8.26 6.87
N LYS A 113 22.58 7.54 5.86
CA LYS A 113 22.83 8.11 4.53
C LYS A 113 21.53 8.60 3.89
N GLU A 114 20.47 7.82 3.98
CA GLU A 114 19.19 8.16 3.37
C GLU A 114 18.45 9.28 4.12
N GLU A 115 18.55 9.32 5.46
CA GLU A 115 18.07 10.45 6.26
C GLU A 115 18.80 11.75 5.90
N ASN A 116 20.12 11.68 5.71
CA ASN A 116 20.91 12.81 5.26
C ASN A 116 20.53 13.26 3.84
N ASN A 117 20.25 12.32 2.93
CA ASN A 117 19.79 12.62 1.58
C ASN A 117 18.41 13.28 1.59
N LEU A 118 17.46 12.76 2.38
CA LEU A 118 16.13 13.32 2.56
C LEU A 118 16.21 14.74 3.14
N ALA A 119 17.04 14.94 4.18
CA ALA A 119 17.26 16.24 4.78
C ALA A 119 17.83 17.26 3.77
N LYS A 120 18.83 16.88 2.96
CA LYS A 120 19.39 17.74 1.90
C LYS A 120 18.37 18.07 0.82
N THR A 121 17.57 17.09 0.42
CA THR A 121 16.51 17.26 -0.60
C THR A 121 15.44 18.21 -0.09
N LYS A 122 14.96 18.01 1.15
CA LYS A 122 14.01 18.88 1.83
C LYS A 122 14.54 20.31 2.00
N ALA A 123 15.78 20.46 2.43
CA ALA A 123 16.41 21.79 2.59
C ALA A 123 16.54 22.53 1.23
N SER A 124 16.88 21.81 0.17
CA SER A 124 16.95 22.36 -1.18
C SER A 124 15.57 22.77 -1.69
N ALA A 125 14.54 21.92 -1.52
CA ALA A 125 13.16 22.24 -1.88
C ALA A 125 12.60 23.41 -1.06
N GLN A 126 12.94 23.51 0.23
CA GLN A 126 12.57 24.63 1.08
C GLN A 126 13.20 25.94 0.58
N THR A 127 14.48 25.92 0.23
CA THR A 127 15.17 27.08 -0.33
C THR A 127 14.51 27.55 -1.63
N GLN A 128 14.11 26.62 -2.50
CA GLN A 128 13.38 26.92 -3.73
C GLN A 128 11.99 27.52 -3.44
N TYR A 129 11.26 26.97 -2.47
CA TYR A 129 9.97 27.51 -2.03
C TYR A 129 10.09 28.94 -1.49
N ASP A 130 11.06 29.19 -0.60
CA ASP A 130 11.28 30.53 0.00
C ASP A 130 11.68 31.56 -1.06
N SER A 131 12.52 31.15 -2.01
CA SER A 131 12.91 31.98 -3.15
C SER A 131 11.71 32.31 -4.05
N ALA A 132 10.87 31.32 -4.37
CA ALA A 132 9.66 31.51 -5.16
C ALA A 132 8.61 32.37 -4.44
N LEU A 133 8.47 32.22 -3.13
CA LEU A 133 7.59 33.03 -2.30
C LEU A 133 8.05 34.49 -2.28
N THR A 134 9.35 34.72 -2.11
CA THR A 134 9.95 36.06 -2.18
C THR A 134 9.73 36.70 -3.55
N ALA A 135 9.95 35.95 -4.64
CA ALA A 135 9.71 36.42 -6.00
C ALA A 135 8.23 36.78 -6.24
N TYR A 136 7.30 35.94 -5.78
CA TYR A 136 5.86 36.21 -5.87
C TYR A 136 5.44 37.47 -5.10
N ASN A 137 5.90 37.62 -3.86
CA ASN A 137 5.61 38.80 -3.06
C ASN A 137 6.20 40.07 -3.70
N THR A 138 7.44 40.00 -4.17
CA THR A 138 8.09 41.11 -4.88
C THR A 138 7.31 41.51 -6.14
N ALA A 139 6.87 40.54 -6.95
CA ALA A 139 6.07 40.83 -8.15
C ALA A 139 4.73 41.49 -7.80
N LYS A 140 4.07 41.03 -6.73
CA LYS A 140 2.80 41.58 -6.24
C LYS A 140 2.98 43.02 -5.73
N GLU A 141 4.06 43.31 -5.04
CA GLU A 141 4.42 44.66 -4.58
C GLU A 141 4.69 45.60 -5.74
N LYS A 142 5.41 45.16 -6.79
CA LYS A 142 5.61 45.95 -8.02
C LYS A 142 4.27 46.31 -8.68
N LEU A 143 3.38 45.34 -8.86
CA LEU A 143 2.05 45.60 -9.44
C LEU A 143 1.24 46.59 -8.57
N SER A 144 1.24 46.38 -7.25
CA SER A 144 0.50 47.23 -6.32
C SER A 144 1.03 48.66 -6.28
N SER A 145 2.36 48.83 -6.28
CA SER A 145 3.00 50.14 -6.31
C SER A 145 2.83 50.86 -7.65
N TYR A 146 2.65 50.12 -8.75
CA TYR A 146 2.42 50.70 -10.08
C TYR A 146 0.96 51.14 -10.32
N ALA A 147 0.01 50.69 -9.50
CA ALA A 147 -1.41 51.00 -9.66
C ALA A 147 -1.70 52.51 -9.64
N SER A 148 -0.96 53.30 -8.84
CA SER A 148 -1.09 54.77 -8.79
C SER A 148 -0.64 55.41 -10.10
N THR A 149 0.50 55.01 -10.65
CA THR A 149 1.03 55.48 -11.95
C THR A 149 0.02 55.27 -13.08
N LEU A 150 -0.59 54.08 -13.16
CA LEU A 150 -1.63 53.79 -14.15
C LEU A 150 -2.87 54.68 -13.96
N SER A 151 -3.30 54.87 -12.72
CA SER A 151 -4.44 55.73 -12.37
C SER A 151 -4.18 57.20 -12.74
N ASP A 152 -2.99 57.71 -12.45
CA ASP A 152 -2.58 59.08 -12.75
C ASP A 152 -2.48 59.32 -14.26
N ALA A 153 -1.87 58.39 -14.99
CA ALA A 153 -1.80 58.45 -16.45
C ALA A 153 -3.19 58.42 -17.11
N LYS A 154 -4.10 57.58 -16.61
CA LYS A 154 -5.50 57.51 -17.07
C LYS A 154 -6.24 58.82 -16.80
N THR A 155 -6.01 59.43 -15.64
CA THR A 155 -6.59 60.72 -15.25
C THR A 155 -6.08 61.84 -16.17
N ALA A 156 -4.76 61.89 -16.43
CA ALA A 156 -4.15 62.85 -17.34
C ALA A 156 -4.69 62.71 -18.78
N TYR A 157 -4.80 61.48 -19.28
CA TYR A 157 -5.41 61.18 -20.58
C TYR A 157 -6.85 61.71 -20.67
N THR A 158 -7.68 61.40 -19.67
CA THR A 158 -9.09 61.82 -19.64
C THR A 158 -9.22 63.35 -19.59
N LYS A 159 -8.36 64.01 -18.80
CA LYS A 159 -8.30 65.47 -18.67
C LYS A 159 -7.88 66.14 -19.98
N ALA A 160 -6.93 65.56 -20.72
CA ALA A 160 -6.47 66.10 -22.02
C ALA A 160 -7.47 65.84 -23.16
N LYS A 161 -8.16 64.69 -23.14
CA LYS A 161 -9.13 64.30 -24.16
C LYS A 161 -10.34 65.24 -24.23
N THR A 162 -10.87 65.64 -23.08
CA THR A 162 -12.09 66.46 -23.00
C THR A 162 -12.00 67.79 -23.76
N PRO A 163 -11.00 68.67 -23.53
CA PRO A 163 -10.86 69.91 -24.31
C PRO A 163 -10.49 69.66 -25.77
N TYR A 164 -9.71 68.61 -26.08
CA TYR A 164 -9.40 68.22 -27.46
C TYR A 164 -10.68 67.85 -28.25
N ASP A 165 -11.53 66.98 -27.71
CA ASP A 165 -12.80 66.59 -28.36
C ASP A 165 -13.72 67.79 -28.63
N LYS A 166 -13.76 68.74 -27.68
CA LYS A 166 -14.52 70.01 -27.83
C LYS A 166 -13.93 70.87 -28.95
N ALA A 167 -12.61 70.99 -29.03
CA ALA A 167 -11.93 71.75 -30.08
C ALA A 167 -12.14 71.12 -31.47
N VAL A 168 -12.03 69.79 -31.58
CA VAL A 168 -12.34 69.03 -32.82
C VAL A 168 -13.77 69.31 -33.27
N SER A 169 -14.74 69.22 -32.36
CA SER A 169 -16.16 69.47 -32.66
C SER A 169 -16.41 70.90 -33.13
N SER A 170 -15.79 71.89 -32.46
CA SER A 170 -15.86 73.30 -32.83
C SER A 170 -15.28 73.55 -34.23
N LEU A 171 -14.08 73.04 -34.51
CA LEU A 171 -13.44 73.19 -35.83
C LEU A 171 -14.25 72.57 -36.95
N LYS A 172 -14.87 71.41 -36.71
CA LYS A 172 -15.75 70.75 -37.68
C LYS A 172 -16.92 71.67 -38.10
N SER A 173 -17.48 72.43 -37.16
CA SER A 173 -18.54 73.41 -37.46
C SER A 173 -18.04 74.55 -38.37
N TYR A 174 -16.87 75.13 -38.07
CA TYR A 174 -16.27 76.18 -38.91
C TYR A 174 -15.87 75.67 -40.30
N GLN A 175 -15.36 74.43 -40.39
CA GLN A 175 -15.02 73.79 -41.65
C GLN A 175 -16.26 73.63 -42.53
N ASN A 176 -17.36 73.09 -41.98
CA ASN A 176 -18.63 72.96 -42.69
C ASN A 176 -19.16 74.32 -43.20
N ALA A 177 -18.99 75.39 -42.43
CA ALA A 177 -19.40 76.74 -42.81
C ALA A 177 -18.54 77.31 -43.95
N TYR A 178 -17.23 77.02 -43.95
CA TYR A 178 -16.31 77.36 -45.04
C TYR A 178 -16.64 76.59 -46.31
N ASP A 179 -16.80 75.26 -46.23
CA ASP A 179 -17.10 74.40 -47.39
C ASP A 179 -18.40 74.83 -48.09
N LYS A 180 -19.43 75.18 -47.30
CA LYS A 180 -20.68 75.74 -47.83
C LYS A 180 -20.46 77.08 -48.55
N ALA A 181 -19.63 77.96 -48.00
CA ALA A 181 -19.32 79.24 -48.64
C ALA A 181 -18.52 79.05 -49.94
N LEU A 182 -17.60 78.09 -49.97
CA LEU A 182 -16.80 77.75 -51.15
C LEU A 182 -17.68 77.21 -52.28
N ALA A 183 -18.61 76.30 -51.97
CA ALA A 183 -19.57 75.79 -52.94
C ALA A 183 -20.42 76.92 -53.56
N ASN A 184 -20.87 77.87 -52.73
CA ASN A 184 -21.64 79.02 -53.20
C ASN A 184 -20.80 79.95 -54.11
N TYR A 185 -19.54 80.19 -53.76
CA TYR A 185 -18.61 80.99 -54.57
C TYR A 185 -18.34 80.33 -55.93
N ASN A 186 -18.03 79.03 -55.94
CA ASN A 186 -17.80 78.28 -57.18
C ASN A 186 -19.05 78.29 -58.09
N THR A 187 -20.23 78.16 -57.50
CA THR A 187 -21.51 78.28 -58.22
C THR A 187 -21.69 79.67 -58.83
N ALA A 188 -21.38 80.73 -58.08
CA ALA A 188 -21.44 82.10 -58.58
C ALA A 188 -20.44 82.36 -59.72
N GLY A 189 -19.23 81.78 -59.63
CA GLY A 189 -18.22 81.87 -60.69
C GLY A 189 -18.66 81.18 -61.99
N ALA A 190 -19.24 79.98 -61.88
CA ALA A 190 -19.81 79.29 -63.04
C ALA A 190 -20.94 80.11 -63.70
N ASN A 191 -21.79 80.76 -62.89
CA ASN A 191 -22.85 81.64 -63.40
C ASN A 191 -22.29 82.91 -64.06
N TYR A 192 -21.21 83.48 -63.51
CA TYR A 192 -20.49 84.61 -64.10
C TYR A 192 -19.95 84.27 -65.49
N VAL A 193 -19.26 83.13 -65.64
CA VAL A 193 -18.71 82.69 -66.93
C VAL A 193 -19.83 82.47 -67.96
N LYS A 194 -20.91 81.79 -67.57
CA LYS A 194 -22.09 81.56 -68.43
C LYS A 194 -22.74 82.88 -68.87
N ALA A 195 -22.89 83.83 -67.96
CA ALA A 195 -23.51 85.12 -68.24
C ALA A 195 -22.61 86.00 -69.12
N LEU A 196 -21.28 85.96 -68.93
CA LEU A 196 -20.31 86.65 -69.79
C LEU A 196 -20.38 86.15 -71.23
N ALA A 197 -20.35 84.83 -71.43
CA ALA A 197 -20.47 84.23 -72.75
C ALA A 197 -21.80 84.61 -73.43
N SER A 198 -22.90 84.62 -72.66
CA SER A 198 -24.23 85.03 -73.13
C SER A 198 -24.27 86.51 -73.53
N TYR A 199 -23.66 87.39 -72.73
CA TYR A 199 -23.55 88.81 -73.03
C TYR A 199 -22.72 89.08 -74.29
N ASN A 200 -21.53 88.49 -74.39
CA ASN A 200 -20.67 88.64 -75.57
C ASN A 200 -21.36 88.15 -76.85
N SER A 201 -22.04 87.00 -76.78
CA SER A 201 -22.83 86.48 -77.90
C SER A 201 -23.96 87.42 -78.30
N ALA A 202 -24.66 88.01 -77.32
CA ALA A 202 -25.72 88.99 -77.56
C ALA A 202 -25.19 90.31 -78.15
N VAL A 203 -24.01 90.78 -77.74
CA VAL A 203 -23.35 91.97 -78.31
C VAL A 203 -23.03 91.74 -79.79
N SER A 204 -22.39 90.62 -80.12
CA SER A 204 -22.06 90.27 -81.51
C SER A 204 -23.32 90.12 -82.37
N GLY A 205 -24.33 89.41 -81.87
CA GLY A 205 -25.60 89.21 -82.56
C GLY A 205 -26.41 90.50 -82.74
N TYR A 206 -26.31 91.46 -81.82
CA TYR A 206 -26.95 92.78 -81.98
C TYR A 206 -26.27 93.60 -83.08
N LYS A 207 -24.93 93.59 -83.12
CA LYS A 207 -24.15 94.26 -84.18
C LYS A 207 -24.44 93.71 -85.58
N SER A 208 -24.73 92.41 -85.70
CA SER A 208 -25.11 91.76 -86.96
C SER A 208 -26.61 91.85 -87.30
N GLY A 209 -27.44 92.46 -86.44
CA GLY A 209 -28.90 92.54 -86.61
C GLY A 209 -29.68 91.27 -86.23
N SER A 210 -29.02 90.21 -85.77
CA SER A 210 -29.62 88.91 -85.44
C SER A 210 -30.23 88.83 -84.02
N VAL A 211 -29.95 89.81 -83.15
CA VAL A 211 -30.46 89.87 -81.76
C VAL A 211 -31.17 91.21 -81.52
N SER A 212 -32.37 91.19 -80.95
CA SER A 212 -33.13 92.39 -80.60
C SER A 212 -32.52 93.16 -79.42
N LYS A 213 -32.76 94.48 -79.37
CA LYS A 213 -32.36 95.37 -78.26
C LYS A 213 -32.75 94.86 -76.87
N SER A 214 -33.96 94.32 -76.67
CA SER A 214 -34.43 93.78 -75.38
C SER A 214 -33.66 92.53 -74.93
N LYS A 215 -33.26 91.67 -75.87
CA LYS A 215 -32.42 90.48 -75.61
C LYS A 215 -30.99 90.87 -75.22
N LEU A 216 -30.37 91.83 -75.91
CA LEU A 216 -29.06 92.38 -75.51
C LEU A 216 -29.11 92.98 -74.09
N GLN A 217 -30.17 93.74 -73.78
CA GLN A 217 -30.36 94.34 -72.46
C GLN A 217 -30.58 93.27 -71.36
N SER A 218 -31.30 92.21 -71.65
CA SER A 218 -31.52 91.09 -70.71
C SER A 218 -30.23 90.32 -70.43
N ALA A 219 -29.43 90.05 -71.47
CA ALA A 219 -28.12 89.42 -71.33
C ALA A 219 -27.12 90.30 -70.57
N ALA A 220 -27.12 91.62 -70.83
CA ALA A 220 -26.31 92.58 -70.07
C ALA A 220 -26.71 92.63 -68.60
N LYS A 221 -28.02 92.67 -68.29
CA LYS A 221 -28.52 92.65 -66.91
C LYS A 221 -28.13 91.35 -66.19
N ALA A 222 -28.27 90.20 -66.86
CA ALA A 222 -27.87 88.91 -66.31
C ALA A 222 -26.36 88.84 -66.04
N TYR A 223 -25.53 89.36 -66.94
CA TYR A 223 -24.08 89.47 -66.75
C TYR A 223 -23.72 90.38 -65.57
N MET A 224 -24.31 91.57 -65.48
CA MET A 224 -24.09 92.49 -64.36
C MET A 224 -24.55 91.87 -63.02
N THR A 225 -25.67 91.16 -62.97
CA THR A 225 -26.12 90.43 -61.77
C THR A 225 -25.12 89.32 -61.39
N ALA A 226 -24.60 88.57 -62.37
CA ALA A 226 -23.63 87.52 -62.10
C ALA A 226 -22.27 88.07 -61.63
N VAL A 227 -21.81 89.20 -62.21
CA VAL A 227 -20.64 89.97 -61.74
C VAL A 227 -20.82 90.39 -60.28
N GLN A 228 -21.98 90.93 -59.92
CA GLN A 228 -22.28 91.38 -58.56
C GLN A 228 -22.39 90.21 -57.57
N ASN A 229 -22.92 89.06 -58.00
CA ASN A 229 -23.00 87.87 -57.15
C ASN A 229 -21.65 87.16 -56.95
N TYR A 230 -20.75 87.26 -57.92
CA TYR A 230 -19.42 86.64 -57.86
C TYR A 230 -18.38 87.54 -57.18
N LEU A 231 -18.32 88.82 -57.55
CA LEU A 231 -17.28 89.78 -57.14
C LEU A 231 -17.76 90.84 -56.15
N GLY A 232 -19.00 91.31 -56.26
CA GLY A 232 -19.62 92.34 -55.40
C GLY A 232 -19.09 93.78 -55.60
N GLY A 233 -20.00 94.77 -55.68
CA GLY A 233 -19.68 96.20 -55.73
C GLY A 233 -19.02 96.69 -54.44
N CYS A 234 -17.90 97.39 -54.57
CA CYS A 234 -17.09 97.86 -53.46
C CYS A 234 -17.74 98.99 -52.66
N ALA A 235 -17.92 98.76 -51.36
CA ALA A 235 -17.53 99.70 -50.32
C ALA A 235 -16.51 98.97 -49.43
N VAL A 236 -15.25 98.92 -49.88
CA VAL A 236 -14.15 98.33 -49.11
C VAL A 236 -13.68 99.38 -48.10
N GLY A 237 -14.44 99.56 -47.02
CA GLY A 237 -13.90 100.15 -45.80
C GLY A 237 -13.05 99.10 -45.11
N ASN A 238 -11.72 99.25 -45.13
CA ASN A 238 -10.73 98.51 -44.35
C ASN A 238 -10.91 96.97 -44.25
N VAL A 239 -11.10 96.28 -45.38
CA VAL A 239 -10.86 94.83 -45.43
C VAL A 239 -9.51 94.63 -46.08
N ASP A 240 -8.52 94.21 -45.30
CA ASP A 240 -7.20 93.87 -45.80
C ASP A 240 -7.31 92.75 -46.84
N ILE A 241 -7.21 93.10 -48.12
CA ILE A 241 -7.41 92.21 -49.27
C ILE A 241 -6.22 91.23 -49.43
N SER A 242 -5.12 91.44 -48.69
CA SER A 242 -3.98 90.51 -48.60
C SER A 242 -4.39 89.10 -48.11
N ASP A 243 -5.48 88.98 -47.35
CA ASP A 243 -6.02 87.71 -46.85
C ASP A 243 -6.89 86.94 -47.87
N SER A 244 -7.31 87.55 -48.97
CA SER A 244 -8.12 86.90 -50.04
C SER A 244 -7.29 86.47 -51.26
N ALA A 245 -6.17 87.15 -51.51
CA ALA A 245 -5.21 86.78 -52.57
C ALA A 245 -4.60 85.38 -52.33
N SER A 246 -4.45 84.97 -51.06
CA SER A 246 -3.95 83.64 -50.69
C SER A 246 -4.96 82.50 -50.94
N ALA A 247 -6.25 82.77 -51.11
CA ALA A 247 -7.26 81.75 -51.45
C ALA A 247 -7.26 81.38 -52.94
N THR A 248 -6.85 82.30 -53.83
CA THR A 248 -6.77 82.04 -55.28
C THR A 248 -5.38 81.54 -55.70
N GLN A 249 -4.30 81.97 -55.02
CA GLN A 249 -2.93 81.52 -55.30
C GLN A 249 -2.67 80.05 -54.86
N GLN A 250 -3.35 79.56 -53.81
CA GLN A 250 -3.11 78.20 -53.30
C GLN A 250 -3.71 77.09 -54.18
N ASN A 251 -4.64 77.39 -55.10
CA ASN A 251 -5.21 76.37 -55.98
C ASN A 251 -4.41 76.15 -57.28
N THR A 252 -3.42 77.00 -57.57
CA THR A 252 -2.43 76.73 -58.63
C THR A 252 -1.22 75.97 -58.09
N ASN A 253 -0.85 76.20 -56.83
CA ASN A 253 0.34 75.59 -56.21
C ASN A 253 0.11 74.18 -55.65
N ALA A 254 -1.14 73.68 -55.64
CA ALA A 254 -1.45 72.30 -55.28
C ALA A 254 -1.04 71.26 -56.36
N MET A 255 -0.41 71.68 -57.46
CA MET A 255 0.10 70.78 -58.51
C MET A 255 1.62 70.79 -58.73
N SER A 256 2.44 71.59 -58.02
CA SER A 256 3.87 71.67 -58.37
C SER A 256 4.90 71.86 -57.26
N GLY A 257 4.53 71.85 -55.97
CA GLY A 257 5.51 71.68 -54.88
C GLY A 257 6.68 72.68 -54.86
N GLU A 258 6.41 73.99 -54.80
CA GLU A 258 7.47 75.00 -54.69
C GLU A 258 7.14 76.10 -53.67
N SER A 259 8.20 76.58 -53.00
CA SER A 259 8.18 77.42 -51.80
C SER A 259 7.79 78.88 -52.08
N ALA A 260 7.17 79.50 -51.08
CA ALA A 260 6.75 80.90 -51.08
C ALA A 260 7.95 81.86 -51.19
N THR A 261 7.88 82.80 -52.12
CA THR A 261 8.66 84.04 -52.04
C THR A 261 7.83 85.23 -52.52
N SER A 262 8.03 86.35 -51.82
CA SER A 262 7.78 87.72 -52.28
C SER A 262 6.34 88.24 -52.23
N SER A 263 6.11 89.07 -51.20
CA SER A 263 5.14 90.16 -51.19
C SER A 263 5.14 90.92 -52.51
N SER A 264 4.03 90.93 -53.22
CA SER A 264 3.76 91.87 -54.31
C SER A 264 2.27 92.13 -54.32
N SER A 265 1.90 93.37 -53.98
CA SER A 265 0.53 93.86 -54.05
C SER A 265 0.00 93.71 -55.48
N VAL A 266 -0.88 92.74 -55.71
CA VAL A 266 -1.64 92.63 -56.96
C VAL A 266 -2.71 93.71 -56.93
N SER A 267 -2.53 94.76 -57.73
CA SER A 267 -3.52 95.81 -57.96
C SER A 267 -4.73 95.21 -58.68
N VAL A 268 -5.85 95.03 -57.98
CA VAL A 268 -7.14 94.71 -58.58
C VAL A 268 -7.54 95.89 -59.46
N THR A 269 -7.33 95.80 -60.79
CA THR A 269 -7.43 96.98 -61.66
C THR A 269 -8.86 97.37 -62.05
N LYS A 270 -9.90 96.58 -61.71
CA LYS A 270 -11.32 96.98 -61.84
C LYS A 270 -12.18 96.35 -60.75
N THR A 271 -12.98 97.15 -60.05
CA THR A 271 -13.99 96.67 -59.09
C THR A 271 -15.21 96.11 -59.82
N ALA A 272 -16.06 95.30 -59.16
CA ALA A 272 -17.30 94.81 -59.78
C ALA A 272 -18.22 95.95 -60.21
N ASN A 273 -18.14 97.09 -59.50
CA ASN A 273 -18.84 98.30 -59.87
C ASN A 273 -18.28 98.88 -61.18
N ASP A 274 -16.95 98.93 -61.34
CA ASP A 274 -16.32 99.42 -62.58
C ASP A 274 -16.69 98.55 -63.79
N ILE A 275 -16.69 97.23 -63.64
CA ILE A 275 -17.10 96.29 -64.70
C ILE A 275 -18.59 96.49 -65.05
N CYS A 276 -19.46 96.66 -64.06
CA CYS A 276 -20.88 96.92 -64.30
C CYS A 276 -21.11 98.27 -64.98
N GLN A 277 -20.36 99.32 -64.60
CA GLN A 277 -20.47 100.64 -65.20
C GLN A 277 -19.96 100.65 -66.65
N GLU A 278 -18.93 99.86 -66.97
CA GLU A 278 -18.45 99.67 -68.34
C GLU A 278 -19.50 98.96 -69.22
N VAL A 279 -20.18 97.95 -68.69
CA VAL A 279 -21.30 97.29 -69.38
C VAL A 279 -22.48 98.26 -69.59
N VAL A 280 -22.82 99.08 -68.60
CA VAL A 280 -23.86 100.12 -68.72
C VAL A 280 -23.50 101.12 -69.81
N ALA A 281 -22.24 101.59 -69.83
CA ALA A 281 -21.74 102.50 -70.85
C ALA A 281 -21.82 101.87 -72.25
N ASN A 282 -21.37 100.62 -72.40
CA ASN A 282 -21.42 99.89 -73.67
C ASN A 282 -22.85 99.69 -74.18
N VAL A 283 -23.79 99.29 -73.31
CA VAL A 283 -25.20 99.14 -73.69
C VAL A 283 -25.86 100.48 -74.00
N ARG A 284 -25.50 101.55 -73.29
CA ARG A 284 -25.99 102.91 -73.57
C ARG A 284 -25.52 103.39 -74.94
N THR A 285 -24.26 103.15 -75.30
CA THR A 285 -23.71 103.49 -76.62
C THR A 285 -24.38 102.68 -77.74
N LEU A 286 -24.60 101.38 -77.54
CA LEU A 286 -25.17 100.50 -78.56
C LEU A 286 -26.70 100.65 -78.73
N THR A 287 -27.41 101.03 -77.66
CA THR A 287 -28.87 100.96 -77.63
C THR A 287 -29.58 102.27 -77.26
N GLY A 288 -28.84 103.30 -76.85
CA GLY A 288 -29.39 104.60 -76.42
C GLY A 288 -30.10 104.57 -75.06
N LYS A 289 -30.06 103.46 -74.32
CA LYS A 289 -30.77 103.29 -73.04
C LYS A 289 -29.79 103.00 -71.91
N THR A 290 -29.95 103.68 -70.78
CA THR A 290 -29.17 103.44 -69.55
C THR A 290 -29.77 102.28 -68.76
N LEU A 291 -28.93 101.37 -68.27
CA LEU A 291 -29.31 100.29 -67.36
C LEU A 291 -28.88 100.64 -65.93
N SER A 292 -29.70 100.27 -64.95
CA SER A 292 -29.33 100.37 -63.54
C SER A 292 -28.41 99.21 -63.15
N VAL A 293 -27.36 99.49 -62.38
CA VAL A 293 -26.55 98.44 -61.77
C VAL A 293 -27.40 97.66 -60.75
N PRO A 294 -27.55 96.34 -60.89
CA PRO A 294 -28.33 95.53 -59.95
C PRO A 294 -27.57 95.36 -58.63
N SER A 295 -28.30 95.24 -57.51
CA SER A 295 -27.73 94.79 -56.24
C SER A 295 -27.48 93.27 -56.27
N GLY A 296 -26.39 92.80 -55.66
CA GLY A 296 -26.02 91.37 -55.64
C GLY A 296 -25.34 90.94 -54.35
N SER A 297 -25.26 89.63 -54.13
CA SER A 297 -24.64 89.03 -52.94
C SER A 297 -23.14 88.86 -53.11
N ASN A 298 -22.31 89.43 -52.25
CA ASN A 298 -20.85 89.28 -52.34
C ASN A 298 -20.37 87.90 -51.82
N THR A 299 -20.36 86.87 -52.68
CA THR A 299 -19.96 85.50 -52.31
C THR A 299 -18.46 85.36 -52.02
N LEU A 300 -17.60 86.09 -52.72
CA LEU A 300 -16.15 86.14 -52.46
C LEU A 300 -15.83 86.68 -51.07
N TYR A 301 -16.46 87.79 -50.66
CA TYR A 301 -16.32 88.34 -49.30
C TYR A 301 -16.81 87.38 -48.22
N LYS A 302 -17.95 86.71 -48.45
CA LYS A 302 -18.47 85.69 -47.53
C LYS A 302 -17.50 84.51 -47.38
N LEU A 303 -16.93 84.02 -48.48
CA LEU A 303 -15.92 82.96 -48.47
C LEU A 303 -14.66 83.39 -47.71
N ALA A 304 -14.10 84.57 -48.02
CA ALA A 304 -12.93 85.11 -47.34
C ALA A 304 -13.17 85.29 -45.82
N THR A 305 -14.36 85.76 -45.43
CA THR A 305 -14.76 85.91 -44.03
C THR A 305 -14.85 84.55 -43.31
N LYS A 306 -15.39 83.51 -43.96
CA LYS A 306 -15.45 82.15 -43.39
C LYS A 306 -14.08 81.49 -43.31
N ALA A 307 -13.20 81.72 -44.30
CA ALA A 307 -11.82 81.26 -44.28
C ALA A 307 -11.04 81.86 -43.10
N LYS A 308 -11.18 83.17 -42.87
CA LYS A 308 -10.61 83.87 -41.71
C LYS A 308 -11.18 83.36 -40.40
N ALA A 309 -12.49 83.15 -40.31
CA ALA A 309 -13.14 82.59 -39.12
C ALA A 309 -12.64 81.17 -38.79
N LEU A 310 -12.43 80.31 -39.79
CA LEU A 310 -11.86 78.96 -39.60
C LEU A 310 -10.40 79.01 -39.12
N ARG A 311 -9.56 79.87 -39.69
CA ARG A 311 -8.18 80.07 -39.24
C ARG A 311 -8.15 80.60 -37.80
N ASN A 312 -8.93 81.63 -37.51
CA ASN A 312 -9.04 82.19 -36.16
C ASN A 312 -9.58 81.19 -35.16
N ALA A 313 -10.54 80.34 -35.55
CA ALA A 313 -11.05 79.28 -34.68
C ALA A 313 -9.95 78.28 -34.29
N LYS A 314 -9.07 77.87 -35.24
CA LYS A 314 -7.91 77.00 -34.96
C LYS A 314 -6.95 77.62 -33.96
N THR A 315 -6.65 78.91 -34.09
CA THR A 315 -5.77 79.62 -33.17
C THR A 315 -6.43 79.89 -31.81
N ALA A 316 -7.69 80.34 -31.80
CA ALA A 316 -8.43 80.68 -30.58
C ALA A 316 -8.74 79.45 -29.71
N CYS A 317 -8.99 78.28 -30.31
CA CYS A 317 -9.20 77.06 -29.55
C CYS A 317 -7.88 76.36 -29.15
N ASN A 318 -6.73 76.96 -29.47
CA ASN A 318 -5.40 76.42 -29.21
C ASN A 318 -5.23 74.95 -29.68
N PHE A 319 -5.76 74.64 -30.87
CA PHE A 319 -5.94 73.25 -31.32
C PHE A 319 -4.65 72.44 -31.32
N ALA A 320 -3.58 73.00 -31.89
CA ALA A 320 -2.29 72.32 -32.00
C ALA A 320 -1.70 71.95 -30.63
N THR A 321 -1.85 72.82 -29.63
CA THR A 321 -1.41 72.53 -28.25
C THR A 321 -2.28 71.46 -27.59
N LEU A 322 -3.60 71.50 -27.79
CA LEU A 322 -4.52 70.49 -27.24
C LEU A 322 -4.30 69.11 -27.89
N GLU A 323 -4.04 69.07 -29.19
CA GLU A 323 -3.71 67.87 -29.95
C GLU A 323 -2.41 67.24 -29.47
N SER A 324 -1.36 68.05 -29.28
CA SER A 324 -0.08 67.61 -28.73
C SER A 324 -0.24 67.09 -27.29
N ALA A 325 -0.97 67.80 -26.43
CA ALA A 325 -1.24 67.39 -25.06
C ALA A 325 -2.05 66.07 -24.98
N TYR A 326 -3.08 65.93 -25.81
CA TYR A 326 -3.86 64.70 -25.94
C TYR A 326 -3.00 63.52 -26.40
N THR A 327 -2.22 63.71 -27.46
CA THR A 327 -1.36 62.66 -28.04
C THR A 327 -0.31 62.21 -27.02
N SER A 328 0.32 63.15 -26.33
CA SER A 328 1.32 62.86 -25.30
C SER A 328 0.71 62.10 -24.11
N ALA A 329 -0.45 62.54 -23.61
CA ALA A 329 -1.14 61.89 -22.50
C ALA A 329 -1.67 60.50 -22.89
N LYS A 330 -2.13 60.32 -24.13
CA LYS A 330 -2.56 59.02 -24.67
C LYS A 330 -1.38 58.06 -24.70
N SER A 331 -0.24 58.45 -25.27
CA SER A 331 0.95 57.60 -25.32
C SER A 331 1.44 57.21 -23.92
N ALA A 332 1.43 58.14 -22.96
CA ALA A 332 1.80 57.85 -21.57
C ALA A 332 0.83 56.86 -20.90
N TYR A 333 -0.48 56.98 -21.16
CA TYR A 333 -1.48 56.04 -20.64
C TYR A 333 -1.32 54.63 -21.24
N GLU A 334 -1.13 54.51 -22.55
CA GLU A 334 -0.92 53.20 -23.19
C GLU A 334 0.38 52.54 -22.73
N GLN A 335 1.46 53.32 -22.55
CA GLN A 335 2.71 52.82 -21.97
C GLN A 335 2.50 52.31 -20.55
N ALA A 336 1.82 53.08 -19.69
CA ALA A 336 1.52 52.66 -18.32
C ALA A 336 0.64 51.41 -18.29
N LYS A 337 -0.35 51.32 -19.18
CA LYS A 337 -1.20 50.13 -19.28
C LYS A 337 -0.38 48.89 -19.65
N SER A 338 0.49 48.99 -20.65
CA SER A 338 1.37 47.89 -21.05
C SER A 338 2.34 47.47 -19.93
N SER A 339 2.90 48.42 -19.17
CA SER A 339 3.73 48.10 -18.00
C SER A 339 2.94 47.41 -16.88
N ALA A 340 1.68 47.80 -16.63
CA ALA A 340 0.83 47.12 -15.66
C ALA A 340 0.55 45.67 -16.06
N GLU A 341 0.21 45.43 -17.34
CA GLU A 341 0.03 44.08 -17.89
C GLU A 341 1.30 43.23 -17.76
N GLN A 342 2.48 43.82 -17.95
CA GLN A 342 3.76 43.13 -17.72
C GLN A 342 3.90 42.68 -16.26
N TYR A 343 3.60 43.54 -15.29
CA TYR A 343 3.66 43.17 -13.87
C TYR A 343 2.60 42.11 -13.49
N GLU A 344 1.40 42.16 -14.08
CA GLU A 344 0.40 41.10 -13.90
C GLU A 344 0.90 39.74 -14.43
N ASN A 345 1.59 39.73 -15.58
CA ASN A 345 2.21 38.54 -16.14
C ASN A 345 3.36 38.02 -15.25
N GLU A 346 4.19 38.92 -14.69
CA GLU A 346 5.23 38.56 -13.71
C GLU A 346 4.62 37.90 -12.46
N VAL A 347 3.54 38.46 -11.91
CA VAL A 347 2.82 37.87 -10.77
C VAL A 347 2.29 36.48 -11.10
N THR A 348 1.70 36.31 -12.29
CA THR A 348 1.14 35.02 -12.71
C THR A 348 2.22 33.95 -12.84
N GLN A 349 3.36 34.30 -13.45
CA GLN A 349 4.51 33.38 -13.58
C GLN A 349 5.10 33.03 -12.21
N ALA A 350 5.33 34.02 -11.35
CA ALA A 350 5.87 33.79 -10.01
C ALA A 350 4.91 32.95 -9.14
N LYS A 351 3.59 33.12 -9.30
CA LYS A 351 2.57 32.28 -8.63
C LYS A 351 2.62 30.83 -9.10
N SER A 352 2.82 30.59 -10.39
CA SER A 352 3.00 29.24 -10.94
C SER A 352 4.25 28.58 -10.37
N GLN A 353 5.37 29.30 -10.33
CA GLN A 353 6.63 28.82 -9.75
C GLN A 353 6.50 28.53 -8.25
N LEU A 354 5.80 29.38 -7.49
CA LEU A 354 5.51 29.14 -6.08
C LEU A 354 4.68 27.87 -5.88
N SER A 355 3.70 27.64 -6.75
CA SER A 355 2.85 26.44 -6.66
C SER A 355 3.66 25.17 -6.94
N GLN A 356 4.51 25.18 -7.97
CA GLN A 356 5.44 24.07 -8.28
C GLN A 356 6.44 23.82 -7.16
N ALA A 357 7.05 24.88 -6.60
CA ALA A 357 8.00 24.75 -5.51
C ALA A 357 7.34 24.22 -4.23
N LYS A 358 6.07 24.58 -3.97
CA LYS A 358 5.28 24.04 -2.86
C LYS A 358 5.03 22.53 -3.02
N GLU A 359 4.71 22.10 -4.23
CA GLU A 359 4.52 20.68 -4.53
C GLU A 359 5.83 19.88 -4.40
N ALA A 360 6.94 20.42 -4.92
CA ALA A 360 8.27 19.83 -4.75
C ALA A 360 8.66 19.68 -3.27
N LEU A 361 8.36 20.68 -2.43
CA LEU A 361 8.59 20.61 -0.99
C LEU A 361 7.73 19.54 -0.30
N SER A 362 6.47 19.40 -0.72
CA SER A 362 5.58 18.34 -0.21
C SER A 362 6.14 16.96 -0.56
N ASN A 363 6.58 16.76 -1.79
CA ASN A 363 7.12 15.48 -2.25
C ASN A 363 8.48 15.15 -1.61
N ALA A 364 9.25 16.16 -1.20
CA ALA A 364 10.54 15.99 -0.51
C ALA A 364 10.42 15.62 0.98
N SER A 365 9.20 15.37 1.50
CA SER A 365 8.98 15.15 2.93
C SER A 365 8.96 13.68 3.36
N SER A 366 8.93 12.74 2.42
CA SER A 366 8.91 11.29 2.69
C SER A 366 9.90 10.55 1.78
N SER A 367 10.35 9.38 2.22
CA SER A 367 11.16 8.46 1.43
C SER A 367 10.71 7.04 1.74
N ASP A 368 10.07 6.38 0.76
CA ASP A 368 9.63 4.98 0.88
C ASP A 368 10.82 4.06 1.16
N THR A 369 11.99 4.39 0.60
CA THR A 369 13.24 3.66 0.86
C THR A 369 13.67 3.78 2.32
N LEU A 370 13.53 4.97 2.93
CA LEU A 370 13.85 5.13 4.36
C LEU A 370 12.89 4.33 5.24
N ASP A 371 11.60 4.31 4.90
CA ASP A 371 10.59 3.57 5.64
C ASP A 371 10.84 2.05 5.56
N GLU A 372 11.18 1.55 4.36
CA GLU A 372 11.56 0.15 4.15
C GLU A 372 12.80 -0.23 4.96
N LEU A 373 13.87 0.57 4.91
CA LEU A 373 15.09 0.31 5.68
C LEU A 373 14.81 0.31 7.20
N LYS A 374 13.92 1.19 7.67
CA LYS A 374 13.48 1.21 9.07
C LYS A 374 12.64 -0.01 9.46
N SER A 375 11.79 -0.51 8.55
CA SER A 375 11.05 -1.77 8.76
C SER A 375 12.01 -2.94 8.89
N GLN A 376 12.94 -3.08 7.96
CA GLN A 376 13.98 -4.12 8.00
C GLN A 376 14.80 -4.04 9.30
N LEU A 377 15.11 -2.82 9.79
CA LEU A 377 15.85 -2.64 11.04
C LEU A 377 15.06 -3.16 12.25
N SER A 378 13.74 -2.97 12.24
CA SER A 378 12.87 -3.47 13.30
C SER A 378 12.75 -5.00 13.29
N GLU A 379 12.82 -5.61 12.11
CA GLU A 379 12.79 -7.06 11.89
C GLU A 379 14.13 -7.76 12.18
N CYS A 380 15.23 -7.00 12.31
CA CYS A 380 16.54 -7.53 12.72
C CYS A 380 16.60 -8.02 14.19
N GLN A 381 15.52 -7.84 14.95
CA GLN A 381 15.36 -8.44 16.27
C GLN A 381 14.34 -9.57 16.20
N LEU A 382 14.84 -10.80 16.25
CA LEU A 382 14.01 -11.99 16.21
C LEU A 382 13.53 -12.30 17.61
N LYS A 383 12.21 -12.25 17.79
CA LYS A 383 11.54 -12.36 19.09
C LYS A 383 10.75 -13.64 19.21
N ALA A 384 10.47 -14.05 20.45
CA ALA A 384 9.52 -15.11 20.75
C ALA A 384 8.09 -14.65 20.41
N GLU A 385 7.35 -15.46 19.65
CA GLU A 385 5.93 -15.19 19.34
C GLU A 385 4.97 -15.74 20.39
N GLN A 386 5.48 -16.53 21.35
CA GLN A 386 4.71 -17.09 22.45
C GLN A 386 5.59 -17.33 23.67
N ASP A 387 4.96 -17.47 24.83
CA ASP A 387 5.59 -17.99 26.04
C ASP A 387 5.97 -19.48 25.84
N GLY A 388 7.11 -19.90 26.38
CA GLY A 388 7.51 -21.31 26.38
C GLY A 388 8.99 -21.52 26.70
N THR A 389 9.48 -22.72 26.43
CA THR A 389 10.88 -23.11 26.62
C THR A 389 11.58 -23.27 25.26
N VAL A 390 12.80 -22.78 25.15
CA VAL A 390 13.64 -22.96 23.95
C VAL A 390 14.09 -24.41 23.85
N THR A 391 13.56 -25.18 22.92
CA THR A 391 13.88 -26.62 22.75
C THR A 391 14.91 -26.89 21.66
N ALA A 392 15.05 -25.98 20.70
CA ALA A 392 16.10 -26.02 19.70
C ALA A 392 16.64 -24.62 19.40
N LEU A 393 17.94 -24.52 19.19
CA LEU A 393 18.62 -23.30 18.80
C LEU A 393 19.66 -23.66 17.73
N SER A 394 19.48 -23.13 16.53
CA SER A 394 20.35 -23.42 15.38
C SER A 394 21.18 -22.21 14.96
N ALA A 395 20.77 -21.00 15.36
CA ALA A 395 21.52 -19.79 15.09
C ALA A 395 22.86 -19.75 15.84
N THR A 396 23.92 -19.41 15.12
CA THR A 396 25.27 -19.25 15.70
C THR A 396 25.80 -17.85 15.42
N VAL A 397 26.43 -17.21 16.42
CA VAL A 397 27.05 -15.88 16.25
C VAL A 397 28.05 -15.91 15.09
N GLY A 398 27.96 -14.93 14.19
CA GLY A 398 28.78 -14.79 13.00
C GLY A 398 28.30 -15.57 11.78
N SER A 399 27.31 -16.46 11.92
CA SER A 399 26.68 -17.13 10.76
C SER A 399 25.62 -16.23 10.12
N THR A 400 25.38 -16.42 8.82
CA THR A 400 24.25 -15.77 8.13
C THR A 400 22.95 -16.43 8.60
N CYS A 401 22.02 -15.62 9.10
CA CYS A 401 20.71 -16.08 9.54
C CYS A 401 19.76 -16.04 8.35
N ASN A 402 19.60 -17.13 7.62
CA ASN A 402 18.63 -17.27 6.53
C ASN A 402 17.81 -18.56 6.68
N MET A 403 17.62 -18.98 7.93
CA MET A 403 17.20 -20.33 8.27
C MET A 403 15.70 -20.43 8.55
N GLU A 404 15.13 -21.56 8.15
CA GLU A 404 13.71 -21.92 8.33
C GLU A 404 13.32 -22.09 9.80
N SER A 405 14.30 -22.21 10.71
CA SER A 405 14.10 -22.16 12.16
C SER A 405 15.40 -21.76 12.84
N ALA A 406 15.46 -20.53 13.37
CA ALA A 406 16.62 -20.03 14.11
C ALA A 406 16.58 -20.48 15.57
N ALA A 407 15.37 -20.54 16.14
CA ALA A 407 15.06 -21.18 17.42
C ALA A 407 13.66 -21.78 17.39
N THR A 408 13.41 -22.78 18.24
CA THR A 408 12.09 -23.39 18.43
C THR A 408 11.68 -23.25 19.89
N ILE A 409 10.49 -22.69 20.11
CA ILE A 409 9.92 -22.43 21.42
C ILE A 409 8.68 -23.29 21.59
N GLN A 410 8.64 -24.12 22.63
CA GLN A 410 7.55 -25.06 22.88
C GLN A 410 6.99 -24.89 24.29
N ASP A 411 5.67 -25.04 24.42
CA ASP A 411 5.00 -25.07 25.72
C ASP A 411 5.15 -26.47 26.34
N LEU A 412 5.98 -26.61 27.37
CA LEU A 412 6.21 -27.88 28.08
C LEU A 412 5.07 -28.27 29.02
N SER A 413 4.10 -27.37 29.27
CA SER A 413 2.95 -27.66 30.13
C SER A 413 1.78 -28.28 29.38
N ALA A 414 1.74 -28.13 28.06
CA ALA A 414 0.68 -28.60 27.19
C ALA A 414 1.17 -29.76 26.31
N LEU A 415 1.50 -30.89 26.94
CA LEU A 415 1.96 -32.08 26.23
C LEU A 415 0.82 -32.87 25.59
N GLN A 416 1.11 -33.47 24.44
CA GLN A 416 0.26 -34.42 23.73
C GLN A 416 1.11 -35.57 23.18
N VAL A 417 0.48 -36.65 22.74
CA VAL A 417 1.13 -37.75 22.05
C VAL A 417 0.54 -37.87 20.66
N ASP A 418 1.37 -37.74 19.65
CA ASP A 418 1.00 -37.97 18.26
C ASP A 418 1.24 -39.45 17.95
N ILE A 419 0.16 -40.18 17.75
CA ILE A 419 0.12 -41.63 17.54
C ILE A 419 -0.35 -41.95 16.12
N THR A 420 -0.13 -43.20 15.71
CA THR A 420 -0.74 -43.75 14.49
C THR A 420 -1.64 -44.92 14.84
N ILE A 421 -2.87 -44.90 14.34
CA ILE A 421 -3.88 -45.96 14.54
C ILE A 421 -3.95 -46.78 13.25
N ALA A 422 -3.88 -48.11 13.35
CA ALA A 422 -3.98 -48.98 12.18
C ALA A 422 -5.36 -48.88 11.50
N GLU A 423 -5.41 -49.05 10.17
CA GLU A 423 -6.68 -49.03 9.41
C GLU A 423 -7.69 -50.07 9.91
N ALA A 424 -7.23 -51.20 10.46
CA ALA A 424 -8.12 -52.21 11.03
C ALA A 424 -8.92 -51.70 12.24
N ASP A 425 -8.32 -50.80 13.03
CA ASP A 425 -8.85 -50.37 14.33
C ASP A 425 -9.54 -49.00 14.27
N ILE A 426 -9.39 -48.27 13.16
CA ILE A 426 -9.88 -46.88 13.02
C ILE A 426 -11.39 -46.74 13.19
N ASN A 427 -12.18 -47.76 12.84
CA ASN A 427 -13.63 -47.73 12.97
C ASN A 427 -14.10 -47.74 14.45
N ASN A 428 -13.25 -48.26 15.33
CA ASN A 428 -13.52 -48.37 16.77
C ASN A 428 -12.96 -47.17 17.54
N ALA A 429 -11.98 -46.46 16.99
CA ALA A 429 -11.44 -45.22 17.55
C ALA A 429 -12.39 -44.03 17.33
N LYS A 430 -12.73 -43.32 18.42
CA LYS A 430 -13.64 -42.17 18.42
C LYS A 430 -13.09 -41.03 19.28
N LEU A 431 -13.27 -39.81 18.78
CA LEU A 431 -12.90 -38.61 19.53
C LEU A 431 -13.57 -38.58 20.90
N GLY A 432 -12.81 -38.20 21.92
CA GLY A 432 -13.23 -38.13 23.31
C GLY A 432 -13.01 -39.42 24.12
N GLN A 433 -12.55 -40.51 23.51
CA GLN A 433 -12.16 -41.72 24.25
C GLN A 433 -11.03 -41.42 25.23
N ALA A 434 -11.13 -42.02 26.41
CA ALA A 434 -10.06 -42.01 27.40
C ALA A 434 -8.89 -42.87 26.90
N CYS A 435 -7.68 -42.45 27.25
CA CYS A 435 -6.46 -43.14 26.84
C CYS A 435 -5.54 -43.31 28.03
N HIS A 436 -4.88 -44.47 28.11
CA HIS A 436 -3.79 -44.71 29.03
C HIS A 436 -2.46 -44.59 28.28
N ILE A 437 -1.58 -43.73 28.78
CA ILE A 437 -0.30 -43.41 28.15
C ILE A 437 0.79 -43.95 29.06
N THR A 438 1.68 -44.76 28.48
CA THR A 438 2.85 -45.31 29.15
C THR A 438 4.10 -45.00 28.33
N SER A 439 5.27 -44.97 28.99
CA SER A 439 6.54 -44.76 28.32
C SER A 439 7.62 -45.59 29.01
N ASP A 440 8.57 -46.14 28.24
CA ASP A 440 9.69 -46.90 28.82
C ASP A 440 10.54 -46.08 29.81
N ALA A 441 10.44 -44.75 29.76
CA ALA A 441 11.14 -43.85 30.66
C ALA A 441 10.48 -43.74 32.06
N SER A 442 9.25 -44.22 32.25
CA SER A 442 8.50 -44.09 33.50
C SER A 442 7.51 -45.24 33.71
N ASP A 443 7.47 -45.80 34.91
CA ASP A 443 6.48 -46.81 35.30
C ASP A 443 5.08 -46.20 35.62
N GLU A 444 4.90 -44.89 35.44
CA GLU A 444 3.64 -44.19 35.68
C GLU A 444 2.71 -44.27 34.46
N THR A 445 1.46 -44.67 34.68
CA THR A 445 0.39 -44.55 33.67
C THR A 445 -0.22 -43.15 33.74
N LEU A 446 -0.18 -42.42 32.63
CA LEU A 446 -0.77 -41.09 32.51
C LEU A 446 -2.10 -41.19 31.76
N ASP A 447 -3.11 -40.47 32.24
CA ASP A 447 -4.39 -40.39 31.54
C ASP A 447 -4.33 -39.31 30.47
N GLY A 448 -4.94 -39.62 29.33
CA GLY A 448 -5.15 -38.72 28.22
C GLY A 448 -6.52 -38.88 27.59
N THR A 449 -6.77 -38.09 26.56
CA THR A 449 -7.99 -38.13 25.77
C THR A 449 -7.67 -38.04 24.30
N LEU A 450 -8.27 -38.89 23.48
CA LEU A 450 -8.17 -38.82 22.03
C LEU A 450 -8.89 -37.57 21.51
N THR A 451 -8.13 -36.57 21.08
CA THR A 451 -8.65 -35.25 20.69
C THR A 451 -8.73 -35.02 19.20
N GLN A 452 -7.94 -35.77 18.42
CA GLN A 452 -7.93 -35.66 16.97
C GLN A 452 -7.66 -37.02 16.33
N ILE A 453 -8.31 -37.26 15.20
CA ILE A 453 -8.04 -38.35 14.26
C ILE A 453 -7.98 -37.67 12.88
N ASP A 454 -6.89 -37.89 12.16
CA ASP A 454 -6.70 -37.34 10.83
C ASP A 454 -7.67 -38.01 9.85
N PRO A 455 -8.28 -37.25 8.92
CA PRO A 455 -9.28 -37.80 7.99
C PRO A 455 -8.67 -38.65 6.86
N THR A 456 -7.35 -38.71 6.76
CA THR A 456 -6.61 -39.38 5.68
C THR A 456 -5.67 -40.44 6.25
N SER A 457 -5.63 -41.60 5.59
CA SER A 457 -4.64 -42.63 5.89
C SER A 457 -3.32 -42.34 5.19
N ASP A 458 -2.21 -42.59 5.88
CA ASP A 458 -0.87 -42.71 5.32
C ASP A 458 -0.37 -44.15 5.52
N ASN A 459 -0.08 -44.84 4.41
CA ASN A 459 0.42 -46.22 4.39
C ASN A 459 -0.38 -47.25 5.22
N GLY A 460 -1.70 -47.11 5.33
CA GLY A 460 -2.55 -48.07 6.07
C GLY A 460 -2.70 -47.76 7.57
N SER A 461 -2.25 -46.58 8.01
CA SER A 461 -2.52 -46.03 9.35
C SER A 461 -3.10 -44.62 9.26
N PHE A 462 -3.78 -44.18 10.30
CA PHE A 462 -4.34 -42.84 10.46
C PHE A 462 -3.59 -42.11 11.58
N GLY A 463 -3.19 -40.85 11.33
CA GLY A 463 -2.63 -40.00 12.38
C GLY A 463 -3.69 -39.68 13.43
N ALA A 464 -3.30 -39.60 14.69
CA ALA A 464 -4.18 -39.20 15.78
C ALA A 464 -3.39 -38.49 16.89
N THR A 465 -4.06 -37.60 17.61
CA THR A 465 -3.45 -36.84 18.71
C THR A 465 -4.22 -37.08 20.00
N VAL A 466 -3.48 -37.53 21.01
CA VAL A 466 -3.96 -37.77 22.37
C VAL A 466 -3.43 -36.68 23.27
N LYS A 467 -4.33 -35.86 23.81
CA LYS A 467 -3.96 -34.81 24.77
C LYS A 467 -3.76 -35.45 26.14
N ILE A 468 -2.64 -35.14 26.80
CA ILE A 468 -2.39 -35.62 28.16
C ILE A 468 -3.20 -34.78 29.15
N THR A 469 -3.95 -35.42 30.04
CA THR A 469 -4.84 -34.76 31.03
C THR A 469 -4.30 -34.85 32.46
N SER A 470 -3.45 -35.82 32.75
CA SER A 470 -2.79 -35.97 34.05
C SER A 470 -1.56 -35.05 34.18
N ALA A 471 -1.17 -34.70 35.41
CA ALA A 471 -0.01 -33.84 35.65
C ALA A 471 1.28 -34.52 35.18
N THR A 472 1.98 -33.92 34.22
CA THR A 472 3.14 -34.52 33.54
C THR A 472 4.46 -34.11 34.22
N SER A 473 4.99 -34.93 35.14
CA SER A 473 6.33 -34.70 35.72
C SER A 473 7.45 -35.53 35.09
N SER A 474 7.12 -36.60 34.38
CA SER A 474 8.08 -37.62 33.91
C SER A 474 8.22 -37.69 32.37
N LEU A 475 7.28 -37.12 31.62
CA LEU A 475 7.28 -37.15 30.15
C LEU A 475 7.97 -35.92 29.56
N HIS A 476 8.89 -36.13 28.60
CA HIS A 476 9.55 -35.07 27.85
C HIS A 476 9.19 -35.13 26.36
N ILE A 477 9.17 -33.98 25.71
CA ILE A 477 8.98 -33.88 24.25
C ILE A 477 10.03 -34.71 23.53
N GLY A 478 9.60 -35.45 22.52
CA GLY A 478 10.42 -36.35 21.71
C GLY A 478 10.52 -37.77 22.26
N MET A 479 10.02 -38.06 23.47
CA MET A 479 9.94 -39.43 23.98
C MET A 479 8.96 -40.27 23.15
N ASN A 480 9.26 -41.56 23.01
CA ASN A 480 8.27 -42.54 22.56
C ASN A 480 7.31 -42.88 23.70
N ALA A 481 6.03 -42.96 23.37
CA ALA A 481 4.99 -43.36 24.30
C ALA A 481 4.07 -44.39 23.62
N SER A 482 3.62 -45.35 24.40
CA SER A 482 2.54 -46.28 24.06
C SER A 482 1.25 -45.72 24.59
N VAL A 483 0.19 -45.80 23.79
CA VAL A 483 -1.13 -45.29 24.13
C VAL A 483 -2.16 -46.36 23.90
N ASP A 484 -2.86 -46.74 24.96
CA ASP A 484 -4.01 -47.63 24.90
C ASP A 484 -5.28 -46.77 24.88
N ILE A 485 -5.96 -46.75 23.72
CA ILE A 485 -7.22 -46.04 23.54
C ILE A 485 -8.35 -46.97 24.01
N ILE A 486 -9.09 -46.58 25.05
CA ILE A 486 -10.13 -47.43 25.64
C ILE A 486 -11.36 -47.41 24.73
N VAL A 487 -11.67 -48.55 24.11
CA VAL A 487 -12.80 -48.73 23.19
C VAL A 487 -14.08 -49.03 23.96
N SER A 488 -13.99 -49.91 24.95
CA SER A 488 -15.04 -50.23 25.91
C SER A 488 -14.41 -50.58 27.26
N SER A 489 -15.11 -50.21 28.34
CA SER A 489 -14.73 -50.52 29.71
C SER A 489 -15.97 -50.95 30.47
N SER A 490 -15.87 -52.11 31.12
CA SER A 490 -16.93 -52.71 31.92
C SER A 490 -16.43 -52.83 33.36
N GLU A 491 -17.02 -52.02 34.25
CA GLU A 491 -16.67 -51.97 35.67
C GLU A 491 -17.51 -52.94 36.51
N ASP A 492 -16.95 -53.43 37.61
CA ASP A 492 -17.62 -54.30 38.58
C ASP A 492 -18.18 -55.61 37.98
N VAL A 493 -17.53 -56.14 36.95
CA VAL A 493 -17.91 -57.38 36.27
C VAL A 493 -17.05 -58.57 36.72
N TYR A 494 -17.62 -59.76 36.67
CA TYR A 494 -16.86 -60.98 36.93
C TYR A 494 -16.06 -61.36 35.69
N GLN A 495 -14.74 -61.46 35.84
CA GLN A 495 -13.85 -61.83 34.74
C GLN A 495 -13.12 -63.14 35.04
N VAL A 496 -12.98 -63.97 34.01
CA VAL A 496 -12.17 -65.19 34.05
C VAL A 496 -11.25 -65.24 32.84
N PRO A 497 -10.11 -65.96 32.90
CA PRO A 497 -9.28 -66.18 31.73
C PRO A 497 -10.12 -66.76 30.58
N ILE A 498 -9.84 -66.36 29.33
CA ILE A 498 -10.62 -66.83 28.16
C ILE A 498 -10.71 -68.36 28.11
N ASP A 499 -9.60 -69.04 28.42
CA ASP A 499 -9.53 -70.51 28.44
C ASP A 499 -10.52 -71.15 29.43
N ALA A 500 -10.93 -70.43 30.48
CA ALA A 500 -11.87 -70.93 31.50
C ALA A 500 -13.30 -71.08 30.97
N VAL A 501 -13.62 -70.48 29.81
CA VAL A 501 -14.95 -70.51 29.20
C VAL A 501 -14.99 -71.54 28.06
N GLY A 502 -15.91 -72.49 28.18
CA GLY A 502 -16.18 -73.49 27.14
C GLY A 502 -17.44 -73.13 26.36
N ASP A 503 -17.54 -73.62 25.14
CA ASP A 503 -18.76 -73.56 24.33
C ASP A 503 -19.34 -74.96 24.14
N ASP A 504 -20.64 -75.10 24.36
CA ASP A 504 -21.40 -76.30 24.01
C ASP A 504 -22.57 -75.91 23.11
N ASN A 505 -22.36 -75.99 21.80
CA ASN A 505 -23.34 -75.67 20.76
C ASN A 505 -23.93 -74.25 20.88
N GLY A 506 -23.09 -73.25 21.16
CA GLY A 506 -23.47 -71.85 21.28
C GLY A 506 -23.96 -71.43 22.66
N THR A 507 -23.87 -72.31 23.67
CA THR A 507 -24.08 -71.95 25.09
C THR A 507 -22.74 -71.97 25.82
N SER A 508 -22.29 -70.80 26.26
CA SER A 508 -21.07 -70.66 27.03
C SER A 508 -21.23 -71.19 28.46
N PHE A 509 -20.18 -71.80 28.99
CA PHE A 509 -20.18 -72.35 30.34
C PHE A 509 -18.82 -72.27 31.00
N VAL A 510 -18.80 -72.33 32.32
CA VAL A 510 -17.58 -72.47 33.13
C VAL A 510 -17.73 -73.65 34.09
N TYR A 511 -16.60 -74.16 34.58
CA TYR A 511 -16.58 -75.20 35.60
C TYR A 511 -16.34 -74.59 36.98
N ARG A 512 -17.38 -74.55 37.83
CA ARG A 512 -17.26 -74.13 39.21
C ARG A 512 -16.95 -75.31 40.12
N LYS A 513 -16.01 -75.14 41.04
CA LYS A 513 -15.65 -76.14 42.04
C LYS A 513 -16.78 -76.34 43.07
N ILE A 514 -17.16 -77.58 43.31
CA ILE A 514 -18.14 -77.98 44.33
C ILE A 514 -17.43 -78.53 45.59
N SER A 515 -16.37 -79.33 45.41
CA SER A 515 -15.65 -79.99 46.52
C SER A 515 -14.29 -80.53 46.08
N GLY A 516 -13.51 -81.07 47.02
CA GLY A 516 -12.20 -81.70 46.75
C GLY A 516 -11.01 -80.73 46.78
N GLU A 517 -9.80 -81.28 46.71
CA GLU A 517 -8.54 -80.54 46.64
C GLU A 517 -7.59 -81.24 45.65
N GLY A 518 -6.58 -80.53 45.13
CA GLY A 518 -5.63 -81.08 44.17
C GLY A 518 -6.29 -81.55 42.86
N THR A 519 -6.04 -82.79 42.46
CA THR A 519 -6.73 -83.43 41.31
C THR A 519 -8.12 -83.93 41.61
N ASP A 520 -8.47 -84.09 42.88
CA ASP A 520 -9.77 -84.66 43.30
C ASP A 520 -10.88 -83.59 43.31
N MET A 521 -10.58 -82.37 42.85
CA MET A 521 -11.56 -81.30 42.73
C MET A 521 -12.70 -81.73 41.79
N GLN A 522 -13.91 -81.66 42.32
CA GLN A 522 -15.13 -81.90 41.58
C GLN A 522 -15.69 -80.56 41.11
N PHE A 523 -16.05 -80.50 39.83
CA PHE A 523 -16.61 -79.32 39.21
C PHE A 523 -18.02 -79.58 38.72
N GLU A 524 -18.88 -78.59 38.82
CA GLU A 524 -20.15 -78.51 38.10
C GLU A 524 -20.04 -77.56 36.93
N LYS A 525 -20.77 -77.89 35.86
CA LYS A 525 -20.91 -77.04 34.68
C LYS A 525 -21.96 -75.97 34.99
N ILE A 526 -21.56 -74.71 34.99
CA ILE A 526 -22.45 -73.56 35.14
C ILE A 526 -22.53 -72.84 33.81
N ASN A 527 -23.75 -72.68 33.28
CA ASN A 527 -23.95 -71.89 32.08
C ASN A 527 -23.77 -70.41 32.42
N VAL A 528 -23.08 -69.69 31.54
CA VAL A 528 -22.78 -68.27 31.69
C VAL A 528 -23.15 -67.52 30.43
N THR A 529 -23.46 -66.24 30.59
CA THR A 529 -23.50 -65.29 29.48
C THR A 529 -22.16 -64.59 29.44
N THR A 530 -21.50 -64.59 28.28
CA THR A 530 -20.26 -63.85 28.08
C THR A 530 -20.55 -62.40 27.70
N GLY A 531 -19.77 -61.48 28.25
CA GLY A 531 -19.84 -60.05 27.95
C GLY A 531 -18.64 -59.60 27.13
N ASP A 532 -18.07 -58.45 27.50
CA ASP A 532 -16.86 -57.94 26.86
C ASP A 532 -15.69 -58.90 27.10
N SER A 533 -14.70 -58.86 26.22
CA SER A 533 -13.48 -59.65 26.34
C SER A 533 -12.29 -58.84 25.86
N ASN A 534 -11.14 -59.01 26.51
CA ASN A 534 -9.85 -58.58 25.99
C ASN A 534 -8.99 -59.81 25.65
N ASP A 535 -7.69 -59.61 25.41
CA ASP A 535 -6.77 -60.69 25.01
C ASP A 535 -6.57 -61.80 26.04
N TYR A 536 -6.88 -61.54 27.32
CA TYR A 536 -6.60 -62.48 28.41
C TYR A 536 -7.85 -62.92 29.16
N TYR A 537 -8.83 -62.05 29.29
CA TYR A 537 -10.00 -62.22 30.14
C TYR A 537 -11.29 -61.98 29.37
N ILE A 538 -12.32 -62.70 29.77
CA ILE A 538 -13.69 -62.54 29.28
C ILE A 538 -14.62 -62.32 30.47
N GLU A 539 -15.52 -61.37 30.32
CA GLU A 539 -16.61 -61.15 31.26
C GLU A 539 -17.56 -62.35 31.21
N ILE A 540 -17.94 -62.83 32.40
CA ILE A 540 -18.97 -63.85 32.55
C ILE A 540 -20.02 -63.38 33.54
N SER A 541 -21.28 -63.71 33.27
CA SER A 541 -22.39 -63.47 34.19
C SER A 541 -23.31 -64.68 34.26
N SER A 542 -23.77 -65.01 35.48
CA SER A 542 -24.75 -66.05 35.73
C SER A 542 -25.39 -65.81 37.11
N ASP A 543 -26.69 -66.03 37.22
CA ASP A 543 -27.41 -65.97 38.50
C ASP A 543 -26.91 -67.03 39.50
N GLU A 544 -26.21 -68.05 39.01
CA GLU A 544 -25.66 -69.12 39.82
C GLU A 544 -24.29 -68.78 40.39
N LEU A 545 -23.56 -67.78 39.86
CA LEU A 545 -22.19 -67.46 40.29
C LEU A 545 -22.16 -66.35 41.35
N ALA A 546 -21.23 -66.47 42.30
CA ALA A 546 -20.98 -65.48 43.35
C ALA A 546 -19.50 -65.15 43.50
N GLU A 547 -19.21 -63.97 44.05
CA GLU A 547 -17.84 -63.56 44.37
C GLU A 547 -17.19 -64.56 45.36
N GLY A 548 -15.97 -64.99 45.04
CA GLY A 548 -15.26 -66.03 45.78
C GLY A 548 -15.47 -67.44 45.25
N ASP A 549 -16.36 -67.66 44.26
CA ASP A 549 -16.48 -68.95 43.59
C ASP A 549 -15.16 -69.33 42.92
N VAL A 550 -14.77 -70.61 43.03
CA VAL A 550 -13.52 -71.10 42.45
C VAL A 550 -13.81 -71.73 41.10
N ILE A 551 -13.33 -71.09 40.04
CA ILE A 551 -13.57 -71.48 38.65
C ILE A 551 -12.34 -72.18 38.10
N ARG A 552 -12.52 -73.27 37.36
CA ARG A 552 -11.42 -73.93 36.65
C ARG A 552 -10.83 -72.98 35.61
N SER A 553 -9.51 -72.87 35.55
CA SER A 553 -8.84 -71.96 34.61
C SER A 553 -8.86 -72.42 33.14
N SER A 554 -9.39 -73.62 32.86
CA SER A 554 -9.62 -74.14 31.51
C SER A 554 -10.95 -74.89 31.45
N ALA A 555 -11.72 -74.71 30.39
CA ALA A 555 -12.94 -75.45 30.12
C ALA A 555 -12.67 -76.81 29.45
N ASP A 556 -11.47 -77.06 28.93
CA ASP A 556 -11.07 -78.39 28.49
C ASP A 556 -10.74 -79.25 29.72
N LEU A 557 -11.51 -80.32 29.91
CA LEU A 557 -11.33 -81.24 31.03
C LEU A 557 -9.99 -81.99 30.98
N SER A 558 -9.36 -82.07 29.81
CA SER A 558 -8.03 -82.67 29.60
C SER A 558 -6.87 -81.70 29.84
N GLU A 559 -7.14 -80.40 29.92
CA GLU A 559 -6.13 -79.36 30.15
C GLU A 559 -6.23 -78.75 31.56
N GLY A 560 -5.24 -77.93 31.96
CA GLY A 560 -5.29 -77.25 33.26
C GLY A 560 -5.00 -78.12 34.47
N VAL A 561 -4.50 -79.36 34.29
CA VAL A 561 -3.87 -80.15 35.36
C VAL A 561 -2.36 -79.93 35.32
N ASP A 562 -1.83 -79.22 36.31
CA ASP A 562 -0.38 -79.08 36.47
C ASP A 562 0.14 -80.20 37.38
N THR A 563 1.27 -80.82 37.01
CA THR A 563 1.94 -81.85 37.81
C THR A 563 3.26 -81.31 38.35
N VAL A 564 3.35 -81.15 39.66
CA VAL A 564 4.58 -80.74 40.32
C VAL A 564 5.28 -82.00 40.85
N SER A 565 6.43 -82.33 40.27
CA SER A 565 7.24 -83.47 40.70
C SER A 565 8.29 -83.01 41.72
N ALA A 566 8.26 -83.58 42.93
CA ALA A 566 9.30 -83.39 43.92
C ALA A 566 10.45 -84.37 43.66
N ASP A 567 11.36 -84.04 42.73
CA ASP A 567 12.64 -84.72 42.64
C ASP A 567 13.71 -83.96 43.44
N SER A 568 14.42 -84.70 44.29
CA SER A 568 15.50 -84.20 45.12
C SER A 568 16.83 -84.76 44.62
N LYS A 569 17.51 -83.99 43.78
CA LYS A 569 18.97 -83.85 43.66
C LYS A 569 19.25 -82.86 42.54
N ASP A 570 19.35 -81.59 42.90
CA ASP A 570 20.42 -80.67 42.49
C ASP A 570 20.14 -79.33 43.16
N ASN A 571 20.83 -79.11 44.27
CA ASN A 571 20.83 -77.85 44.99
C ASN A 571 21.75 -76.88 44.26
N GLU A 572 21.18 -76.07 43.38
CA GLU A 572 21.44 -74.63 43.22
C GLU A 572 20.66 -74.11 42.00
N SER A 573 19.33 -73.92 42.14
CA SER A 573 18.49 -72.95 41.41
C SER A 573 17.00 -73.27 41.59
N SER A 574 16.54 -73.28 42.83
CA SER A 574 15.13 -73.55 43.15
C SER A 574 14.71 -72.90 44.48
N GLY A 575 15.16 -71.65 44.67
CA GLY A 575 14.61 -70.72 45.67
C GLY A 575 13.49 -69.82 45.13
N GLY A 576 13.08 -69.98 43.87
CA GLY A 576 12.09 -69.13 43.19
C GLY A 576 10.69 -69.75 42.98
N LEU A 577 10.51 -71.05 43.20
CA LEU A 577 9.24 -71.74 42.86
C LEU A 577 8.21 -71.82 44.00
N PHE A 578 8.52 -71.37 45.21
CA PHE A 578 7.54 -71.17 46.28
C PHE A 578 7.04 -69.71 46.37
N ALA A 579 7.58 -68.80 45.55
CA ALA A 579 7.22 -67.38 45.50
C ALA A 579 6.34 -67.00 44.29
N SER A 580 6.00 -67.97 43.42
CA SER A 580 5.08 -67.76 42.29
C SER A 580 3.63 -68.19 42.57
N LEU A 581 3.34 -68.68 43.78
CA LEU A 581 1.97 -68.92 44.27
C LEU A 581 1.38 -67.75 45.07
N PHE A 582 2.18 -66.72 45.34
CA PHE A 582 1.72 -65.39 45.74
C PHE A 582 2.48 -64.39 44.87
N GLY A 583 1.78 -63.85 43.87
CA GLY A 583 2.34 -62.85 42.96
C GLY A 583 3.01 -61.72 43.73
N GLY A 584 4.33 -61.64 43.58
CA GLY A 584 5.16 -60.53 44.00
C GLY A 584 6.22 -60.34 42.93
N MET A 585 5.98 -59.43 42.00
CA MET A 585 6.95 -58.97 41.00
C MET A 585 8.23 -58.52 41.71
N ASN A 586 9.32 -59.24 41.51
CA ASN A 586 10.65 -58.66 41.40
C ASN A 586 11.63 -59.66 40.78
N SER A 587 12.16 -59.34 39.60
CA SER A 587 13.51 -59.75 39.25
C SER A 587 14.08 -58.86 38.16
N ASN A 588 15.10 -58.11 38.59
CA ASN A 588 16.18 -57.57 37.78
C ASN A 588 17.09 -58.69 37.22
N ARG A 589 17.93 -58.31 36.25
CA ARG A 589 19.09 -58.97 35.58
C ARG A 589 18.75 -59.57 34.20
N GLY A 590 19.40 -59.20 33.10
CA GLY A 590 20.78 -58.73 32.89
C GLY A 590 21.71 -59.92 32.62
N GLY A 591 22.29 -60.01 31.42
CA GLY A 591 23.31 -61.01 31.11
C GLY A 591 23.70 -61.13 29.63
N ASP A 592 24.88 -60.61 29.32
CA ASP A 592 25.66 -60.74 28.09
C ASP A 592 26.08 -62.18 27.72
N MET A 593 26.31 -62.47 26.42
CA MET A 593 27.65 -62.62 25.81
C MET A 593 27.69 -63.40 24.46
N HIS A 594 28.58 -62.86 23.59
CA HIS A 594 29.40 -63.50 22.53
C HIS A 594 28.81 -63.92 21.17
N GLY A 595 28.96 -63.02 20.18
CA GLY A 595 30.09 -63.01 19.21
C GLY A 595 30.22 -64.14 18.16
N ASN A 596 30.11 -63.78 16.88
CA ASN A 596 31.08 -64.13 15.83
C ASN A 596 30.86 -63.27 14.57
N GLY A 597 31.92 -63.11 13.78
CA GLY A 597 32.08 -62.11 12.72
C GLY A 597 31.41 -62.40 11.37
N GLY A 598 31.51 -61.39 10.51
CA GLY A 598 31.07 -61.42 9.12
C GLY A 598 31.40 -60.10 8.43
N SER A 599 32.55 -60.03 7.78
CA SER A 599 33.04 -58.93 6.93
C SER A 599 32.10 -58.58 5.77
N PRO A 600 32.22 -57.37 5.19
CA PRO A 600 31.32 -56.87 4.14
C PRO A 600 31.76 -57.35 2.74
N PRO A 601 30.87 -57.32 1.74
CA PRO A 601 31.29 -57.28 0.35
C PRO A 601 31.30 -55.84 -0.17
N ASP A 602 32.44 -55.55 -0.77
CA ASP A 602 32.81 -54.40 -1.56
C ASP A 602 32.67 -54.79 -3.06
N PHE A 603 32.64 -53.79 -3.95
CA PHE A 603 32.72 -53.87 -5.43
C PHE A 603 31.54 -54.50 -6.22
N ASN A 604 31.00 -53.80 -7.23
CA ASN A 604 31.63 -53.57 -8.55
C ASN A 604 30.68 -52.91 -9.60
N ASN A 605 31.23 -51.93 -10.33
CA ASN A 605 31.02 -51.52 -11.75
C ASN A 605 29.61 -51.49 -12.39
N ASN A 606 29.25 -50.51 -13.24
CA ASN A 606 29.98 -50.21 -14.46
C ASN A 606 29.47 -48.95 -15.22
N SER A 607 30.45 -48.20 -15.73
CA SER A 607 30.55 -47.47 -17.00
C SER A 607 29.50 -46.46 -17.48
N GLY A 608 30.01 -45.27 -17.84
CA GLY A 608 29.43 -44.44 -18.89
C GLY A 608 30.11 -43.08 -19.06
N SER A 609 31.35 -43.05 -19.56
CA SER A 609 32.05 -41.84 -19.99
C SER A 609 31.65 -41.40 -21.42
N SER A 610 31.81 -40.10 -21.70
CA SER A 610 32.03 -39.40 -23.00
C SER A 610 31.17 -38.13 -23.07
N SER A 611 31.71 -36.92 -22.95
CA SER A 611 32.53 -36.15 -23.92
C SER A 611 31.80 -35.76 -25.20
N SER A 612 31.52 -34.45 -25.35
CA SER A 612 31.35 -33.66 -26.58
C SER A 612 30.46 -32.47 -26.22
N GLY A 613 30.90 -31.21 -26.24
CA GLY A 613 31.46 -30.51 -27.40
C GLY A 613 30.38 -29.59 -27.96
N GLY A 614 30.59 -28.27 -27.95
CA GLY A 614 29.60 -27.31 -28.46
C GLY A 614 29.99 -25.85 -28.24
N ASP A 615 30.81 -25.34 -29.15
CA ASP A 615 31.23 -23.94 -29.34
C ASP A 615 30.10 -22.94 -29.62
N MET A 616 30.25 -21.72 -29.05
CA MET A 616 29.96 -20.35 -29.58
C MET A 616 28.54 -20.00 -30.15
N PRO A 617 28.20 -18.74 -30.53
CA PRO A 617 28.85 -17.41 -30.38
C PRO A 617 27.92 -16.26 -29.86
N SER A 618 28.51 -15.11 -29.53
CA SER A 618 27.89 -13.75 -29.57
C SER A 618 28.11 -13.12 -30.96
N PRO A 619 27.58 -11.92 -31.33
CA PRO A 619 26.31 -11.22 -31.09
C PRO A 619 25.59 -10.90 -32.44
N PRO A 620 24.64 -9.94 -32.49
CA PRO A 620 24.85 -8.89 -33.51
C PRO A 620 24.58 -7.46 -33.04
N SER A 621 25.29 -6.57 -33.73
CA SER A 621 25.17 -5.12 -33.76
C SER A 621 23.83 -4.62 -34.30
N GLY A 622 23.35 -3.49 -33.78
CA GLY A 622 22.37 -2.65 -34.46
C GLY A 622 22.59 -1.19 -34.06
N GLY A 623 23.16 -0.40 -34.99
CA GLY A 623 23.29 1.04 -34.87
C GLY A 623 22.13 1.78 -35.53
N ASN A 624 21.82 2.97 -35.01
CA ASN A 624 21.21 4.13 -35.69
C ASN A 624 21.34 5.31 -34.69
N GLY A 625 21.86 6.50 -34.96
CA GLY A 625 21.98 7.26 -36.20
C GLY A 625 21.08 8.51 -36.10
N GLY A 626 21.68 9.71 -36.09
CA GLY A 626 21.00 10.96 -36.48
C GLY A 626 20.78 12.00 -35.37
N GLY A 627 21.41 13.17 -35.48
CA GLY A 627 21.17 14.34 -34.62
C GLY A 627 20.35 15.44 -35.30
N GLN A 628 20.17 16.59 -34.64
CA GLN A 628 20.19 17.94 -35.22
C GLN A 628 19.89 19.03 -34.18
N ASN A 629 20.40 20.22 -34.49
CA ASN A 629 20.34 21.50 -33.80
C ASN A 629 18.94 21.99 -33.41
N GLY A 630 18.92 22.79 -32.35
CA GLY A 630 17.93 23.81 -32.00
C GLY A 630 18.59 24.85 -31.10
#